data_AF-A0A386ZN86-F1
#
_entry.id   AF-A0A386ZN86-F1
#
_cell.length_a   1.000
_cell.length_b   1.000
_cell.length_c   1.000
_cell.angle_alpha   90.00
_cell.angle_beta   90.00
_cell.angle_gamma   90.00
#
_symmetry.space_group_name_H-M   'P 1'
#
loop_
_entity.id
_entity.type
_entity.pdbx_description
1 polymer ?
#
loop_
_entity_poly.entity_id
_entity_poly.type
_entity_poly.pdbx_seq_one_letter_code
_entity_poly.pdbx_strand_id
1 'polypeptide(L)'
;MVSAHEARRKVSRRILRGFDPDRLGAAIEDTGLSVPTLARLADVSRQTLGNWISGTTSPSVDRLRQLLAVLAKEQRARGLPVTGVEDVYEFDREHPMLSDLRIRALLTQPELGKAAGLPTSVVQALEGGNARLMPHHIPKLAAALGVSAEQVEQAHHNTRYRDAGAPS
;
A
#
# COMPACT_ATOMS: atom_id res chain seq x y z
N MET A 1 8.63 18.17 -31.55
CA MET A 1 7.52 18.42 -30.59
C MET A 1 7.05 17.08 -30.08
N VAL A 2 7.55 16.66 -28.91
CA VAL A 2 7.06 15.48 -28.19
C VAL A 2 6.82 15.96 -26.76
N SER A 3 5.60 15.71 -26.29
CA SER A 3 4.94 16.43 -25.20
C SER A 3 5.61 16.33 -23.84
N ALA A 4 5.55 17.46 -23.15
CA ALA A 4 5.86 17.67 -21.75
C ALA A 4 4.89 16.91 -20.81
N HIS A 5 5.15 15.63 -20.58
CA HIS A 5 4.53 14.89 -19.47
C HIS A 5 5.47 14.65 -18.27
N GLU A 6 6.66 15.24 -18.31
CA GLU A 6 7.64 15.21 -17.21
C GLU A 6 7.39 16.33 -16.18
N ALA A 7 6.13 16.57 -15.86
CA ALA A 7 5.74 17.63 -14.93
C ALA A 7 5.75 17.11 -13.48
N ARG A 8 6.92 17.21 -12.85
CA ARG A 8 7.14 17.47 -11.42
C ARG A 8 6.06 16.92 -10.49
N ARG A 9 6.18 15.63 -10.14
CA ARG A 9 5.45 15.01 -9.03
C ARG A 9 5.90 15.67 -7.72
N LYS A 10 5.17 16.72 -7.34
CA LYS A 10 5.44 17.56 -6.16
C LYS A 10 5.30 16.68 -4.92
N VAL A 11 6.44 16.40 -4.29
CA VAL A 11 6.57 15.62 -3.06
C VAL A 11 5.83 16.34 -1.95
N SER A 12 4.61 15.88 -1.64
CA SER A 12 3.84 16.29 -0.48
C SER A 12 3.65 15.09 0.45
N ARG A 13 3.75 15.36 1.74
CA ARG A 13 4.04 14.39 2.81
C ARG A 13 2.99 13.27 2.90
N ARG A 14 3.49 12.03 2.83
CA ARG A 14 2.79 10.74 3.05
C ARG A 14 1.90 10.28 1.89
N ILE A 15 2.41 10.38 0.66
CA ILE A 15 1.91 9.60 -0.48
C ILE A 15 2.30 8.15 -0.20
N LEU A 16 1.32 7.27 -0.10
CA LEU A 16 1.54 5.86 -0.35
C LEU A 16 2.13 5.76 -1.78
N ARG A 17 3.46 5.63 -1.92
CA ARG A 17 4.17 5.54 -3.22
C ARG A 17 3.54 4.42 -4.03
N GLY A 18 2.85 4.75 -5.13
CA GLY A 18 2.28 3.75 -6.03
C GLY A 18 0.75 3.71 -6.07
N PHE A 19 0.04 4.36 -5.14
CA PHE A 19 -1.43 4.41 -5.22
C PHE A 19 -1.89 5.10 -6.52
N ASP A 20 -2.78 4.43 -7.26
CA ASP A 20 -3.32 4.86 -8.54
C ASP A 20 -4.81 5.24 -8.37
N PRO A 21 -5.15 6.54 -8.38
CA PRO A 21 -6.52 7.00 -8.17
C PRO A 21 -7.45 6.63 -9.32
N ASP A 22 -6.94 6.56 -10.55
CA ASP A 22 -7.74 6.25 -11.74
C ASP A 22 -8.14 4.76 -11.72
N ARG A 23 -7.21 3.88 -11.33
CA ARG A 23 -7.53 2.46 -11.14
C ARG A 23 -8.53 2.22 -10.01
N LEU A 24 -8.45 2.98 -8.92
CA LEU A 24 -9.49 2.91 -7.88
C LEU A 24 -10.85 3.37 -8.42
N GLY A 25 -10.88 4.46 -9.21
CA GLY A 25 -12.09 4.95 -9.87
C GLY A 25 -12.75 3.87 -10.72
N ALA A 26 -11.97 3.24 -11.61
CA ALA A 26 -12.45 2.15 -12.46
C ALA A 26 -12.99 0.96 -11.66
N ALA A 27 -12.26 0.52 -10.62
CA ALA A 27 -12.69 -0.58 -9.75
C ALA A 27 -14.01 -0.29 -9.02
N ILE A 28 -14.26 0.98 -8.67
CA ILE A 28 -15.52 1.43 -8.09
C ILE A 28 -16.64 1.42 -9.13
N GLU A 29 -16.38 1.95 -10.32
CA GLU A 29 -17.35 2.00 -11.43
C GLU A 29 -17.84 0.59 -11.83
N ASP A 30 -16.93 -0.39 -11.88
CA ASP A 30 -17.25 -1.79 -12.21
C ASP A 30 -18.30 -2.40 -11.26
N THR A 31 -18.38 -1.94 -10.00
CA THR A 31 -19.38 -2.43 -9.06
C THR A 31 -20.81 -1.95 -9.36
N GLY A 32 -20.94 -0.90 -10.18
CA GLY A 32 -22.21 -0.18 -10.42
C GLY A 32 -22.76 0.56 -9.20
N LEU A 33 -22.02 0.61 -8.09
CA LEU A 33 -22.42 1.34 -6.88
C LEU A 33 -21.98 2.80 -6.93
N SER A 34 -22.83 3.68 -6.40
CA SER A 34 -22.47 5.08 -6.26
C SER A 34 -21.35 5.27 -5.22
N VAL A 35 -20.48 6.27 -5.45
CA VAL A 35 -19.42 6.66 -4.50
C VAL A 35 -19.96 6.92 -3.08
N PRO A 36 -21.09 7.64 -2.87
CA PRO A 36 -21.68 7.78 -1.53
C PRO A 36 -22.07 6.45 -0.87
N THR A 37 -22.60 5.49 -1.64
CA THR A 37 -22.96 4.17 -1.12
C THR A 37 -21.72 3.42 -0.65
N LEU A 38 -20.67 3.37 -1.46
CA LEU A 38 -19.41 2.71 -1.10
C LEU A 38 -18.71 3.39 0.07
N ALA A 39 -18.69 4.72 0.10
CA ALA A 39 -18.12 5.47 1.22
C ALA A 39 -18.79 5.09 2.55
N ARG A 40 -20.13 5.01 2.57
CA ARG A 40 -20.90 4.57 3.74
C ARG A 40 -20.58 3.12 4.12
N LEU A 41 -20.49 2.20 3.16
CA LEU A 41 -20.18 0.79 3.44
C LEU A 41 -18.75 0.60 3.97
N ALA A 42 -17.80 1.40 3.48
CA ALA A 42 -16.41 1.38 3.90
C ALA A 42 -16.12 2.28 5.11
N ASP A 43 -17.14 2.85 5.75
CA ASP A 43 -17.01 3.75 6.90
C ASP A 43 -15.98 4.89 6.67
N VAL A 44 -16.06 5.51 5.50
CA VAL A 44 -15.28 6.69 5.13
C VAL A 44 -16.21 7.80 4.67
N SER A 45 -15.84 9.06 4.89
CA SER A 45 -16.67 10.16 4.40
C SER A 45 -16.71 10.17 2.87
N ARG A 46 -17.83 10.62 2.29
CA ARG A 46 -17.95 10.84 0.83
C ARG A 46 -16.82 11.73 0.31
N GLN A 47 -16.48 12.78 1.06
CA GLN A 47 -15.40 13.69 0.69
C GLN A 47 -14.04 12.98 0.67
N THR A 48 -13.77 12.14 1.67
CA THR A 48 -12.52 11.37 1.76
C THR A 48 -12.38 10.43 0.56
N LEU A 49 -13.42 9.64 0.25
CA LEU A 49 -13.37 8.75 -0.90
C LEU A 49 -13.26 9.52 -2.23
N GLY A 50 -13.98 10.63 -2.36
CA GLY A 50 -13.86 11.53 -3.52
C GLY A 50 -12.45 12.08 -3.70
N ASN A 51 -11.78 12.47 -2.60
CA ASN A 51 -10.40 12.95 -2.63
C ASN A 51 -9.40 11.86 -3.02
N TRP A 52 -9.68 10.59 -2.73
CA TRP A 52 -8.84 9.47 -3.19
C TRP A 52 -9.01 9.23 -4.69
N ILE A 53 -10.25 9.18 -5.18
CA ILE A 53 -10.56 8.98 -6.59
C ILE A 53 -10.02 10.15 -7.45
N SER A 54 -10.02 11.38 -6.93
CA SER A 54 -9.46 12.53 -7.63
C SER A 54 -7.94 12.68 -7.49
N GLY A 55 -7.28 11.78 -6.75
CA GLY A 55 -5.84 11.86 -6.46
C GLY A 55 -5.45 13.05 -5.56
N THR A 56 -6.40 13.73 -4.93
CA THR A 56 -6.13 14.85 -4.00
C THR A 56 -5.42 14.38 -2.73
N THR A 57 -5.77 13.19 -2.22
CA THR A 57 -5.09 12.53 -1.11
C THR A 57 -4.96 11.03 -1.37
N SER A 58 -4.04 10.37 -0.67
CA SER A 58 -3.94 8.90 -0.68
C SER A 58 -4.59 8.32 0.59
N PRO A 59 -5.15 7.10 0.52
CA PRO A 59 -5.62 6.41 1.71
C PRO A 59 -4.45 6.02 2.62
N SER A 60 -4.73 5.78 3.90
CA SER A 60 -3.84 4.97 4.73
C SER A 60 -4.09 3.49 4.46
N VAL A 61 -3.11 2.61 4.72
CA VAL A 61 -3.21 1.17 4.39
C VAL A 61 -4.40 0.47 5.06
N ASP A 62 -4.74 0.85 6.29
CA ASP A 62 -5.90 0.33 7.03
C ASP A 62 -7.23 0.73 6.35
N ARG A 63 -7.32 1.97 5.88
CA ARG A 63 -8.51 2.47 5.17
C ARG A 63 -8.62 1.88 3.78
N LEU A 64 -7.50 1.70 3.09
CA LEU A 64 -7.45 0.99 1.82
C LEU A 64 -7.91 -0.46 1.99
N ARG A 65 -7.39 -1.17 3.01
CA ARG A 65 -7.82 -2.53 3.35
C ARG A 65 -9.33 -2.63 3.58
N GLN A 66 -9.90 -1.67 4.31
CA GLN A 66 -11.34 -1.62 4.56
C GLN A 66 -12.15 -1.42 3.27
N LEU A 67 -11.75 -0.46 2.43
CA LEU A 67 -12.40 -0.22 1.14
C LEU A 67 -12.32 -1.43 0.21
N LEU A 68 -11.13 -2.04 0.07
CA LEU A 68 -10.93 -3.23 -0.75
C LEU A 68 -11.76 -4.42 -0.25
N ALA A 69 -11.93 -4.59 1.06
CA ALA A 69 -12.80 -5.63 1.61
C ALA A 69 -14.28 -5.44 1.22
N VAL A 70 -14.75 -4.19 1.21
CA VAL A 70 -16.10 -3.84 0.76
C VAL A 70 -16.24 -4.08 -0.75
N LEU A 71 -15.30 -3.59 -1.55
CA LEU A 71 -15.29 -3.80 -3.01
C LEU A 71 -15.30 -5.29 -3.34
N ALA A 72 -14.42 -6.06 -2.71
CA ALA A 72 -14.33 -7.51 -2.92
C ALA A 72 -15.63 -8.24 -2.55
N LYS A 73 -16.37 -7.78 -1.53
CA LYS A 73 -17.68 -8.34 -1.18
C LYS A 73 -18.72 -8.04 -2.26
N GLU A 74 -18.78 -6.79 -2.71
CA GLU A 74 -19.76 -6.34 -3.70
C GLU A 74 -19.48 -6.93 -5.10
N GLN A 75 -18.21 -7.08 -5.47
CA GLN A 75 -17.77 -7.72 -6.71
C GLN A 75 -18.13 -9.21 -6.72
N ARG A 76 -17.85 -9.94 -5.63
CA ARG A 76 -18.26 -11.35 -5.51
C ARG A 76 -19.77 -11.53 -5.61
N ALA A 77 -20.55 -10.67 -4.97
CA ALA A 77 -22.01 -10.71 -5.04
C ALA A 77 -22.57 -10.53 -6.46
N ARG A 78 -21.76 -9.95 -7.37
CA ARG A 78 -22.12 -9.68 -8.77
C ARG A 78 -21.39 -10.58 -9.77
N GLY A 79 -20.55 -11.51 -9.30
CA GLY A 79 -19.72 -12.35 -10.18
C GLY A 79 -18.62 -11.59 -10.92
N LEU A 80 -18.18 -10.45 -10.38
CA LEU A 80 -17.09 -9.64 -10.95
C LEU A 80 -15.73 -10.10 -10.41
N PRO A 81 -14.63 -9.87 -11.15
CA PRO A 81 -13.28 -10.02 -10.63
C PRO A 81 -13.07 -9.20 -9.34
N VAL A 82 -12.32 -9.77 -8.40
CA VAL A 82 -12.03 -9.10 -7.12
C VAL A 82 -10.82 -8.19 -7.28
N THR A 83 -10.99 -6.91 -6.97
CA THR A 83 -9.91 -5.93 -6.90
C THR A 83 -9.08 -6.14 -5.63
N GLY A 84 -7.81 -6.44 -5.81
CA GLY A 84 -6.79 -6.50 -4.77
C GLY A 84 -5.97 -5.20 -4.67
N VAL A 85 -4.98 -5.22 -3.77
CA VAL A 85 -4.10 -4.05 -3.59
C VAL A 85 -3.25 -3.77 -4.82
N GLU A 86 -2.75 -4.79 -5.52
CA GLU A 86 -1.92 -4.62 -6.73
C GLU A 86 -2.69 -4.01 -7.91
N ASP A 87 -4.02 -4.07 -7.90
CA ASP A 87 -4.85 -3.48 -8.94
C ASP A 87 -4.95 -1.96 -8.78
N VAL A 88 -4.83 -1.44 -7.57
CA VAL A 88 -4.93 0.01 -7.26
C VAL A 88 -3.61 0.60 -6.80
N TYR A 89 -2.55 -0.20 -6.85
CA TYR A 89 -1.26 0.14 -6.29
C TYR A 89 -0.12 -0.43 -7.14
N GLU A 90 0.72 0.46 -7.66
CA GLU A 90 1.91 0.11 -8.40
C GLU A 90 3.10 -0.11 -7.46
N PHE A 91 3.61 -1.33 -7.45
CA PHE A 91 4.80 -1.70 -6.68
C PHE A 91 6.01 -1.81 -7.60
N ASP A 92 7.15 -1.32 -7.11
CA ASP A 92 8.43 -1.54 -7.75
C ASP A 92 8.82 -3.02 -7.65
N ARG A 93 8.79 -3.71 -8.79
CA ARG A 93 9.05 -5.16 -8.85
C ARG A 93 10.54 -5.48 -8.85
N GLU A 94 11.37 -4.55 -9.31
CA GLU A 94 12.81 -4.76 -9.41
C GLU A 94 13.48 -4.45 -8.06
N HIS A 95 13.03 -3.38 -7.40
CA HIS A 95 13.64 -2.89 -6.16
C HIS A 95 12.59 -2.67 -5.05
N PRO A 96 11.88 -3.72 -4.60
CA PRO A 96 10.87 -3.56 -3.56
C PRO A 96 11.52 -3.13 -2.24
N MET A 97 10.85 -2.25 -1.49
CA MET A 97 11.22 -1.87 -0.12
C MET A 97 10.41 -2.66 0.92
N LEU A 98 10.84 -2.67 2.19
CA LEU A 98 10.07 -3.32 3.26
C LEU A 98 8.66 -2.74 3.42
N SER A 99 8.52 -1.43 3.24
CA SER A 99 7.23 -0.75 3.24
C SER A 99 6.32 -1.26 2.12
N ASP A 100 6.87 -1.52 0.92
CA ASP A 100 6.12 -2.06 -0.23
C ASP A 100 5.58 -3.46 0.09
N LEU A 101 6.45 -4.34 0.63
CA LEU A 101 6.01 -5.68 1.05
C LEU A 101 4.90 -5.60 2.09
N ARG A 102 5.01 -4.67 3.06
CA ARG A 102 3.98 -4.47 4.08
C ARG A 102 2.66 -3.97 3.50
N ILE A 103 2.71 -3.00 2.57
CA ILE A 103 1.51 -2.45 1.92
C ILE A 103 0.84 -3.53 1.05
N ARG A 104 1.62 -4.36 0.35
CA ARG A 104 1.13 -5.52 -0.40
C ARG A 104 0.41 -6.54 0.50
N ALA A 105 0.87 -6.72 1.73
CA ALA A 105 0.19 -7.52 2.75
C ALA A 105 -1.02 -6.80 3.41
N LEU A 106 -1.30 -5.55 3.02
CA LEU A 106 -2.34 -4.69 3.61
C LEU A 106 -2.21 -4.52 5.14
N LEU A 107 -0.98 -4.48 5.64
CA LEU A 107 -0.69 -4.33 7.07
C LEU A 107 -0.25 -2.90 7.40
N THR A 108 -0.72 -2.37 8.52
CA THR A 108 -0.10 -1.22 9.18
C THR A 108 1.21 -1.64 9.87
N GLN A 109 2.09 -0.68 10.20
CA GLN A 109 3.32 -1.00 10.95
C GLN A 109 3.04 -1.69 12.30
N PRO A 110 2.04 -1.26 13.12
CA PRO A 110 1.68 -1.98 14.33
C PRO A 110 1.15 -3.39 14.07
N GLU A 111 0.34 -3.59 13.02
CA GLU A 111 -0.18 -4.92 12.66
C GLU A 111 0.96 -5.86 12.23
N LEU A 112 1.92 -5.38 11.43
CA LEU A 112 3.12 -6.15 11.07
C LEU A 112 3.95 -6.48 12.32
N GLY A 113 4.17 -5.51 13.19
CA GLY A 113 4.89 -5.74 14.46
C GLY A 113 4.22 -6.82 15.29
N LYS A 114 2.89 -6.73 15.48
CA LYS A 114 2.11 -7.74 16.18
C LYS A 114 2.21 -9.12 15.53
N ALA A 115 2.04 -9.20 14.20
CA ALA A 115 2.08 -10.47 13.46
C ALA A 115 3.46 -11.13 13.50
N ALA A 116 4.53 -10.35 13.43
CA ALA A 116 5.90 -10.84 13.49
C ALA A 116 6.44 -10.98 14.93
N GLY A 117 5.72 -10.54 15.96
CA GLY A 117 6.20 -10.52 17.34
C GLY A 117 7.36 -9.54 17.57
N LEU A 118 7.33 -8.39 16.89
CA LEU A 118 8.30 -7.29 16.98
C LEU A 118 7.62 -6.03 17.54
N PRO A 119 8.32 -5.21 18.34
CA PRO A 119 7.84 -3.87 18.68
C PRO A 119 7.64 -3.02 17.42
N THR A 120 6.58 -2.21 17.38
CA THR A 120 6.32 -1.28 16.25
C THR A 120 7.51 -0.36 15.95
N SER A 121 8.24 0.07 16.97
CA SER A 121 9.44 0.90 16.81
C SER A 121 10.56 0.20 16.05
N VAL A 122 10.69 -1.13 16.21
CA VAL A 122 11.65 -1.94 15.43
C VAL A 122 11.21 -2.00 13.97
N VAL A 123 9.92 -2.23 13.70
CA VAL A 123 9.38 -2.20 12.33
C VAL A 123 9.63 -0.84 11.67
N GLN A 124 9.33 0.25 12.38
CA GLN A 124 9.57 1.61 11.89
C GLN A 124 11.06 1.87 11.61
N ALA A 125 11.97 1.41 12.46
CA ALA A 125 13.40 1.57 12.27
C ALA A 125 13.91 0.73 11.07
N LEU A 126 13.38 -0.47 10.86
CA LEU A 126 13.70 -1.31 9.70
C LEU A 126 13.20 -0.69 8.40
N GLU A 127 11.93 -0.27 8.34
CA GLU A 127 11.34 0.39 7.16
C GLU A 127 11.96 1.76 6.87
N GLY A 128 12.49 2.44 7.90
CA GLY A 128 13.23 3.69 7.73
C GLY A 128 14.68 3.51 7.29
N GLY A 129 15.20 2.27 7.23
CA GLY A 129 16.63 2.00 6.98
C GLY A 129 17.55 2.40 8.14
N ASN A 130 17.00 2.63 9.33
CA ASN A 130 17.74 3.09 10.52
C ASN A 130 18.24 1.94 11.40
N ALA A 131 17.75 0.72 11.18
CA ALA A 131 18.16 -0.47 11.92
C ALA A 131 18.68 -1.58 10.97
N ARG A 132 19.59 -2.40 11.51
CA ARG A 132 20.04 -3.63 10.85
C ARG A 132 18.97 -4.72 11.00
N LEU A 133 18.76 -5.51 9.95
CA LEU A 133 17.92 -6.70 10.00
C LEU A 133 18.69 -7.81 10.72
N MET A 134 18.15 -8.27 11.84
CA MET A 134 18.75 -9.37 12.60
C MET A 134 18.28 -10.72 12.03
N PRO A 135 19.14 -11.75 11.97
CA PRO A 135 18.78 -13.05 11.39
C PRO A 135 17.48 -13.66 11.95
N HIS A 136 17.24 -13.49 13.26
CA HIS A 136 16.05 -14.00 13.92
C HIS A 136 14.76 -13.21 13.62
N HIS A 137 14.83 -12.02 13.02
CA HIS A 137 13.67 -11.27 12.54
C HIS A 137 13.17 -11.78 11.19
N ILE A 138 14.07 -12.28 10.35
CA ILE A 138 13.80 -12.67 8.95
C ILE A 138 12.64 -13.67 8.82
N PRO A 139 12.68 -14.86 9.47
CA PRO A 139 11.59 -15.82 9.32
C PRO A 139 10.26 -15.30 9.87
N LYS A 140 10.29 -14.43 10.89
CA LYS A 140 9.08 -13.83 11.48
C LYS A 140 8.43 -12.83 10.54
N LEU A 141 9.24 -11.96 9.94
CA LEU A 141 8.78 -10.97 8.95
C LEU A 141 8.30 -11.66 7.67
N ALA A 142 9.03 -12.67 7.18
CA ALA A 142 8.67 -13.45 6.01
C ALA A 142 7.28 -14.10 6.17
N ALA A 143 7.05 -14.77 7.31
CA ALA A 143 5.77 -15.36 7.64
C ALA A 143 4.63 -14.32 7.75
N ALA A 144 4.87 -13.18 8.41
CA ALA A 144 3.87 -12.13 8.57
C ALA A 144 3.52 -11.42 7.25
N LEU A 145 4.48 -11.29 6.33
CA LEU A 145 4.32 -10.63 5.04
C LEU A 145 3.87 -11.59 3.93
N GLY A 146 3.90 -12.91 4.16
CA GLY A 146 3.55 -13.91 3.16
C GLY A 146 4.55 -14.00 2.01
N VAL A 147 5.84 -13.76 2.29
CA VAL A 147 6.94 -13.77 1.31
C VAL A 147 8.09 -14.67 1.78
N SER A 148 9.07 -14.92 0.92
CA SER A 148 10.29 -15.65 1.28
C SER A 148 11.25 -14.83 2.14
N ALA A 149 12.14 -15.52 2.87
CA ALA A 149 13.22 -14.88 3.62
C ALA A 149 14.12 -14.02 2.72
N GLU A 150 14.47 -14.52 1.54
CA GLU A 150 15.27 -13.81 0.54
C GLU A 150 14.61 -12.49 0.11
N GLN A 151 13.29 -12.49 -0.11
CA GLN A 151 12.56 -11.26 -0.43
C GLN A 151 12.61 -10.24 0.71
N VAL A 152 12.56 -10.67 1.98
CA VAL A 152 12.70 -9.77 3.13
C VAL A 152 14.10 -9.18 3.21
N GLU A 153 15.14 -10.00 3.02
CA GLU A 153 16.53 -9.56 3.03
C GLU A 153 16.81 -8.58 1.90
N GLN A 154 16.38 -8.90 0.67
CA GLN A 154 16.52 -8.02 -0.49
C GLN A 154 15.78 -6.71 -0.28
N ALA A 155 14.53 -6.75 0.21
CA ALA A 155 13.76 -5.55 0.44
C ALA A 155 14.34 -4.68 1.57
N HIS A 156 14.91 -5.29 2.61
CA HIS A 156 15.65 -4.57 3.65
C HIS A 156 16.92 -3.94 3.09
N HIS A 157 17.68 -4.66 2.26
CA HIS A 157 18.85 -4.12 1.58
C HIS A 157 18.47 -2.87 0.76
N ASN A 158 17.44 -2.97 -0.09
CA ASN A 158 16.93 -1.84 -0.87
C ASN A 158 16.52 -0.67 0.02
N THR A 159 15.81 -0.96 1.12
CA THR A 159 15.40 0.06 2.11
C THR A 159 16.60 0.76 2.76
N ARG A 160 17.66 0.00 3.07
CA ARG A 160 18.84 0.48 3.82
C ARG A 160 19.79 1.32 2.95
N TYR A 161 19.88 0.98 1.68
CA TYR A 161 20.84 1.55 0.72
C TYR A 161 20.17 2.37 -0.39
N ARG A 162 18.89 2.73 -0.24
CA ARG A 162 18.23 3.68 -1.13
C ARG A 162 19.03 4.98 -1.24
N ASP A 163 19.13 5.51 -2.46
CA ASP A 163 19.86 6.75 -2.72
C ASP A 163 19.36 7.90 -1.83
N ALA A 164 20.30 8.70 -1.32
CA ALA A 164 19.99 9.87 -0.50
C ALA A 164 19.15 10.87 -1.32
N GLY A 165 17.84 10.90 -1.08
CA GLY A 165 16.88 11.73 -1.82
C GLY A 165 15.72 10.95 -2.44
N ALA A 166 15.79 9.62 -2.50
CA ALA A 166 14.66 8.79 -2.89
C ALA A 166 13.53 8.93 -1.83
N PRO A 167 12.28 9.19 -2.23
CA PRO A 167 11.16 9.32 -1.29
C PRO A 167 11.02 8.06 -0.42
N SER A 168 10.68 8.25 0.86
CA SER A 168 10.38 7.14 1.81
C SER A 168 8.96 6.64 1.64
#